data_AF-A0A2V9M6Y8-F1
#
_entry.id   AF-A0A2V9M6Y8-F1
#
_cell.length_a   1.000
_cell.length_b   1.000
_cell.length_c   1.000
_cell.angle_alpha   90.00
_cell.angle_beta   90.00
_cell.angle_gamma   90.00
#
_symmetry.space_group_name_H-M   'P 1'
#
loop_
_entity.id
_entity.type
_entity.pdbx_description
1 polymer ?
#
loop_
_entity_poly.entity_id
_entity_poly.type
_entity_poly.pdbx_seq_one_letter_code
_entity_poly.pdbx_strand_id
1 'polypeptide(L)'
;MRKFTISSLLVIGLSLTHSSFSENTSNVYQSAKRPRALALIGDRYHSPVYIRDGLAPAFLRENVPITFIENVEALNAEALRDYQLLVILRDGMNWPNGYDKEHVKWMTEDQQKAIWEFVNNGGSFLPLHNAQGLYPPGGLYYKLFGGDYGGHPDPALFTVRVEDRNHPATAGVEDYEIYDEQHMVKYYLDRGHQLLRSISRSNKEAA
;
A
#
# COMPACT_ATOMS: atom_id res chain seq x y z
N MET A 1 38.80 -44.39 -52.84
CA MET A 1 39.09 -43.11 -52.15
C MET A 1 37.78 -42.34 -51.97
N ARG A 2 37.23 -42.32 -50.75
CA ARG A 2 36.10 -41.44 -50.37
C ARG A 2 36.55 -40.63 -49.16
N LYS A 3 36.68 -39.32 -49.31
CA LYS A 3 37.00 -38.39 -48.22
C LYS A 3 35.69 -38.02 -47.51
N PHE A 4 35.58 -38.32 -46.22
CA PHE A 4 34.55 -37.76 -45.35
C PHE A 4 35.08 -36.46 -44.76
N THR A 5 34.37 -35.36 -44.98
CA THR A 5 34.65 -34.06 -44.37
C THR A 5 33.71 -33.90 -43.18
N ILE A 6 34.25 -33.85 -41.96
CA ILE A 6 33.50 -33.53 -40.75
C ILE A 6 33.47 -32.00 -40.64
N SER A 7 32.29 -31.39 -40.76
CA SER A 7 32.11 -29.97 -40.43
C SER A 7 31.80 -29.87 -38.94
N SER A 8 32.71 -29.27 -38.18
CA SER A 8 32.45 -28.88 -36.79
C SER A 8 31.58 -27.62 -36.79
N LEU A 9 30.35 -27.74 -36.29
CA LEU A 9 29.52 -26.59 -35.94
C LEU A 9 30.05 -25.99 -34.63
N LEU A 10 30.54 -24.76 -34.69
CA LEU A 10 30.89 -23.97 -33.50
C LEU A 10 29.60 -23.32 -32.98
N VAL A 11 29.09 -23.81 -31.84
CA VAL A 11 27.99 -23.16 -31.11
C VAL A 11 28.59 -22.03 -30.28
N ILE A 12 28.39 -20.79 -30.71
CA ILE A 12 28.72 -19.60 -29.92
C ILE A 12 27.56 -19.37 -28.95
N GLY A 13 27.73 -19.79 -27.70
CA GLY A 13 26.80 -19.46 -26.62
C GLY A 13 26.96 -17.99 -26.25
N LEU A 14 26.01 -17.15 -26.65
CA LEU A 14 25.95 -15.75 -26.23
C LEU A 14 25.46 -15.69 -24.78
N SER A 15 26.39 -15.59 -23.83
CA SER A 15 26.07 -15.40 -22.41
C SER A 15 25.71 -13.93 -22.19
N LEU A 16 24.42 -13.61 -22.17
CA LEU A 16 23.93 -12.30 -21.74
C LEU A 16 24.08 -12.20 -20.22
N THR A 17 25.21 -11.67 -19.76
CA THR A 17 25.39 -11.30 -18.36
C THR A 17 24.53 -10.07 -18.07
N HIS A 18 23.32 -10.28 -17.57
CA HIS A 18 22.53 -9.21 -16.95
C HIS A 18 23.25 -8.79 -15.68
N SER A 19 24.08 -7.75 -15.80
CA SER A 19 24.68 -7.08 -14.66
C SER A 19 23.60 -6.16 -14.10
N SER A 20 22.70 -6.70 -13.27
CA SER A 20 21.85 -5.89 -12.40
C SER A 20 22.75 -5.27 -11.33
N PHE A 21 23.44 -4.18 -11.67
CA PHE A 21 24.07 -3.35 -10.66
C PHE A 21 22.92 -2.77 -9.81
N SER A 22 22.83 -3.21 -8.56
CA SER A 22 22.02 -2.52 -7.55
C SER A 22 22.55 -1.09 -7.49
N GLU A 23 21.79 -0.14 -8.04
CA GLU A 23 22.10 1.27 -7.87
C GLU A 23 22.08 1.58 -6.37
N ASN A 24 23.12 2.25 -5.88
CA ASN A 24 23.14 2.74 -4.52
C ASN A 24 22.11 3.87 -4.38
N THR A 25 20.91 3.53 -3.91
CA THR A 25 19.80 4.47 -3.68
C THR A 25 19.96 5.30 -2.41
N SER A 26 21.04 5.11 -1.65
CA SER A 26 21.25 5.75 -0.34
C SER A 26 21.35 7.27 -0.42
N ASN A 27 21.66 7.85 -1.59
CA ASN A 27 21.83 9.30 -1.77
C ASN A 27 20.58 10.10 -1.34
N VAL A 28 19.38 9.55 -1.54
CA VAL A 28 18.11 10.18 -1.12
C VAL A 28 18.00 10.27 0.41
N TYR A 29 18.67 9.37 1.12
CA TYR A 29 18.61 9.24 2.58
C TYR A 29 19.82 9.85 3.31
N GLN A 30 20.85 10.28 2.59
CA GLN A 30 22.09 10.84 3.15
C GLN A 30 21.95 12.28 3.65
N SER A 31 20.88 12.99 3.25
CA SER A 31 20.66 14.38 3.66
C SER A 31 19.58 14.50 4.74
N ALA A 32 19.61 15.60 5.48
CA ALA A 32 18.50 15.97 6.38
C ALA A 32 17.17 16.19 5.62
N LYS A 33 17.23 16.40 4.29
CA LYS A 33 16.08 16.52 3.39
C LYS A 33 15.76 15.17 2.72
N ARG A 34 15.55 14.14 3.54
CA ARG A 34 15.07 12.82 3.11
C ARG A 34 13.54 12.75 3.18
N PRO A 35 12.89 11.85 2.41
CA PRO A 35 11.44 11.65 2.47
C PRO A 35 10.97 11.40 3.90
N ARG A 36 9.90 12.08 4.31
CA ARG A 36 9.24 11.88 5.61
C ARG A 36 7.84 11.35 5.39
N ALA A 37 7.41 10.44 6.26
CA ALA A 37 6.06 9.91 6.29
C ALA A 37 5.24 10.51 7.46
N LEU A 38 3.99 10.82 7.19
CA LEU A 38 2.96 11.07 8.20
C LEU A 38 2.01 9.89 8.20
N ALA A 39 1.76 9.28 9.36
CA ALA A 39 0.88 8.15 9.51
C ALA A 39 -0.28 8.48 10.45
N LEU A 40 -1.48 8.55 9.90
CA LEU A 40 -2.72 8.63 10.67
C LEU A 40 -3.21 7.22 10.99
N ILE A 41 -3.19 6.87 12.28
CA ILE A 41 -3.36 5.49 12.74
C ILE A 41 -4.32 5.41 13.93
N GLY A 42 -4.85 4.21 14.14
CA GLY A 42 -5.63 3.89 15.32
C GLY A 42 -7.11 4.22 15.16
N ASP A 43 -7.95 3.25 15.51
CA ASP A 43 -9.39 3.41 15.64
C ASP A 43 -9.90 2.49 16.75
N ARG A 44 -11.22 2.29 16.79
CA ARG A 44 -11.88 1.44 17.77
C ARG A 44 -11.41 -0.02 17.71
N TYR A 45 -11.13 -0.53 16.52
CA TYR A 45 -10.86 -1.94 16.25
C TYR A 45 -9.36 -2.22 16.16
N HIS A 46 -8.57 -1.21 15.77
CA HIS A 46 -7.13 -1.33 15.57
C HIS A 46 -6.38 -0.43 16.53
N SER A 47 -5.69 -1.04 17.50
CA SER A 47 -4.88 -0.30 18.46
C SER A 47 -3.72 0.43 17.76
N PRO A 48 -3.49 1.73 18.06
CA PRO A 48 -2.36 2.47 17.51
C PRO A 48 -1.01 1.91 17.97
N VAL A 49 -0.95 1.18 19.09
CA VAL A 49 0.28 0.51 19.56
C VAL A 49 0.67 -0.62 18.61
N TYR A 50 -0.27 -1.52 18.31
CA TYR A 50 -0.06 -2.61 17.37
C TYR A 50 0.38 -2.10 16.00
N ILE A 51 -0.27 -1.04 15.51
CA ILE A 51 0.06 -0.42 14.22
C ILE A 51 1.48 0.16 14.23
N ARG A 52 1.88 0.88 15.28
CA ARG A 52 3.23 1.44 15.41
C ARG A 52 4.28 0.34 15.42
N ASP A 53 4.05 -0.71 16.20
CA ASP A 53 4.99 -1.83 16.35
C ASP A 53 5.18 -2.57 15.01
N GLY A 54 4.13 -2.66 14.19
CA GLY A 54 4.21 -3.24 12.84
C GLY A 54 4.88 -2.32 11.81
N LEU A 55 4.55 -1.03 11.79
CA LEU A 55 5.04 -0.09 10.78
C LEU A 55 6.46 0.41 11.05
N ALA A 56 6.80 0.76 12.29
CA ALA A 56 8.06 1.40 12.61
C ALA A 56 9.29 0.60 12.15
N PRO A 57 9.36 -0.73 12.30
CA PRO A 57 10.50 -1.52 11.81
C PRO A 57 10.64 -1.51 10.28
N ALA A 58 9.54 -1.43 9.53
CA ALA A 58 9.60 -1.34 8.07
C ALA A 58 10.18 0.01 7.63
N PHE A 59 9.67 1.10 8.19
CA PHE A 59 10.15 2.46 7.91
C PHE A 59 11.61 2.69 8.34
N LEU A 60 12.00 2.10 9.48
CA LEU A 60 13.37 2.16 9.98
C LEU A 60 14.35 1.47 9.02
N ARG A 61 14.00 0.28 8.49
CA ARG A 61 14.83 -0.46 7.52
C ARG A 61 15.07 0.33 6.24
N GLU A 62 14.06 1.07 5.79
CA GLU A 62 14.15 1.93 4.61
C GLU A 62 14.75 3.33 4.93
N ASN A 63 15.14 3.58 6.18
CA ASN A 63 15.69 4.86 6.65
C ASN A 63 14.75 6.07 6.37
N VAL A 64 13.44 5.84 6.42
CA VAL A 64 12.38 6.84 6.23
C VAL A 64 11.81 7.22 7.61
N PRO A 65 11.99 8.47 8.06
CA PRO A 65 11.34 8.95 9.28
C PRO A 65 9.81 8.95 9.14
N ILE A 66 9.12 8.39 10.13
CA ILE A 66 7.66 8.34 10.20
C ILE A 66 7.18 9.07 11.46
N THR A 67 6.20 9.97 11.28
CA THR A 67 5.50 10.66 12.37
C THR A 67 4.11 10.06 12.49
N PHE A 68 3.76 9.58 13.69
CA PHE A 68 2.45 8.98 13.96
C PHE A 68 1.52 10.00 14.61
N ILE A 69 0.31 10.13 14.06
CA ILE A 69 -0.80 10.90 14.65
C ILE A 69 -2.01 9.99 14.84
N GLU A 70 -2.75 10.24 15.91
CA GLU A 70 -4.05 9.58 16.19
C GLU A 70 -5.20 10.58 16.12
N ASN A 71 -4.92 11.85 16.46
CA ASN A 71 -5.89 12.93 16.31
C ASN A 71 -6.13 13.21 14.82
N VAL A 72 -7.35 12.92 14.40
CA VAL A 72 -7.83 13.11 13.02
C VAL A 72 -7.74 14.57 12.57
N GLU A 73 -7.89 15.54 13.48
CA GLU A 73 -7.84 16.97 13.17
C GLU A 73 -6.42 17.44 12.80
N ALA A 74 -5.39 16.69 13.22
CA ALA A 74 -4.00 16.97 12.86
C ALA A 74 -3.70 16.64 11.39
N LEU A 75 -4.54 15.84 10.72
CA LEU A 75 -4.44 15.62 9.28
C LEU A 75 -5.10 16.78 8.55
N ASN A 76 -4.30 17.70 8.04
CA ASN A 76 -4.75 18.86 7.26
C ASN A 76 -3.69 19.28 6.24
N ALA A 77 -4.04 20.24 5.38
CA ALA A 77 -3.15 20.71 4.32
C ALA A 77 -1.82 21.26 4.86
N GLU A 78 -1.84 21.97 5.99
CA GLU A 78 -0.63 22.52 6.61
C GLU A 78 0.33 21.43 7.04
N ALA A 79 -0.17 20.41 7.76
CA ALA A 79 0.64 19.27 8.19
C ALA A 79 1.24 18.53 6.99
N LEU A 80 0.47 18.31 5.92
CA LEU A 80 0.91 17.55 4.76
C LEU A 80 2.06 18.21 3.96
N ARG A 81 2.26 19.53 4.07
CA ARG A 81 3.35 20.25 3.36
C ARG A 81 4.75 19.72 3.70
N ASP A 82 4.89 19.15 4.89
CA ASP A 82 6.16 18.68 5.41
C ASP A 82 6.52 17.24 5.03
N TYR A 83 5.57 16.49 4.45
CA TYR A 83 5.73 15.06 4.21
C TYR A 83 5.72 14.73 2.73
N GLN A 84 6.30 13.58 2.39
CA GLN A 84 6.31 13.03 1.03
C GLN A 84 5.41 11.80 0.93
N LEU A 85 5.08 11.18 2.06
CA LEU A 85 4.23 10.01 2.15
C LEU A 85 3.16 10.20 3.23
N LEU A 86 1.91 10.00 2.86
CA LEU A 86 0.79 9.85 3.78
C LEU A 86 0.44 8.37 3.91
N VAL A 87 0.48 7.85 5.13
CA VAL A 87 -0.02 6.52 5.48
C VAL A 87 -1.32 6.69 6.26
N ILE A 88 -2.34 5.91 5.90
CA ILE A 88 -3.56 5.82 6.72
C ILE A 88 -3.79 4.34 7.04
N LEU A 89 -3.89 4.03 8.34
CA LEU A 89 -4.31 2.72 8.83
C LEU A 89 -5.34 2.93 9.93
N ARG A 90 -6.56 3.23 9.48
CA ARG A 90 -7.78 3.32 10.29
C ARG A 90 -9.00 3.53 9.41
N ASP A 91 -10.18 3.26 9.96
CA ASP A 91 -11.45 3.53 9.29
C ASP A 91 -11.92 5.00 9.39
N GLY A 92 -13.01 5.29 8.69
CA GLY A 92 -13.66 6.60 8.64
C GLY A 92 -14.48 6.97 9.87
N MET A 93 -14.52 6.15 10.93
CA MET A 93 -15.40 6.34 12.09
C MET A 93 -14.69 6.99 13.28
N ASN A 94 -15.44 7.80 14.02
CA ASN A 94 -15.11 8.28 15.36
C ASN A 94 -16.34 8.18 16.27
N TRP A 95 -16.12 8.04 17.58
CA TRP A 95 -17.17 8.00 18.61
C TRP A 95 -16.98 9.13 19.63
N PRO A 96 -17.23 10.39 19.25
CA PRO A 96 -16.98 11.54 20.12
C PRO A 96 -17.82 11.50 21.42
N ASN A 97 -18.95 10.78 21.40
CA ASN A 97 -19.90 10.70 22.51
C ASN A 97 -19.86 9.33 23.23
N GLY A 98 -18.83 8.51 22.99
CA GLY A 98 -18.67 7.18 23.58
C GLY A 98 -19.07 6.03 22.65
N TYR A 99 -18.54 4.84 22.94
CA TYR A 99 -18.64 3.64 22.10
C TYR A 99 -20.01 2.95 22.11
N ASP A 100 -20.91 3.36 23.00
CA ASP A 100 -22.31 2.97 23.05
C ASP A 100 -23.21 3.86 22.18
N LYS A 101 -22.66 4.93 21.59
CA LYS A 101 -23.38 5.87 20.71
C LYS A 101 -23.09 5.59 19.24
N GLU A 102 -23.90 6.19 18.38
CA GLU A 102 -23.65 6.20 16.94
C GLU A 102 -22.31 6.85 16.63
N HIS A 103 -21.60 6.24 15.68
CA HIS A 103 -20.36 6.80 15.18
C HIS A 103 -20.64 7.97 14.23
N VAL A 104 -19.65 8.84 14.08
CA VAL A 104 -19.64 9.90 13.08
C VAL A 104 -18.52 9.64 12.07
N LYS A 105 -18.70 10.12 10.85
CA LYS A 105 -17.62 10.16 9.86
C LYS A 105 -16.75 11.35 10.16
N TRP A 106 -15.49 11.12 10.50
CA TRP A 106 -14.61 12.20 10.96
C TRP A 106 -14.07 13.06 9.84
N MET A 107 -13.89 12.49 8.63
CA MET A 107 -13.18 13.16 7.55
C MET A 107 -14.05 14.26 6.94
N THR A 108 -13.56 15.49 6.97
CA THR A 108 -14.25 16.65 6.41
C THR A 108 -13.97 16.82 4.92
N GLU A 109 -14.75 17.67 4.23
CA GLU A 109 -14.47 18.03 2.82
C GLU A 109 -13.08 18.65 2.63
N ASP A 110 -12.65 19.50 3.57
CA ASP A 110 -11.32 20.14 3.54
C ASP A 110 -10.20 19.11 3.68
N GLN A 111 -10.37 18.08 4.51
CA GLN A 111 -9.39 17.00 4.66
C GLN A 111 -9.31 16.14 3.40
N GLN A 112 -10.47 15.82 2.81
CA GLN A 112 -10.52 15.10 1.53
C GLN A 112 -9.80 15.88 0.42
N LYS A 113 -10.04 17.20 0.35
CA LYS A 113 -9.37 18.09 -0.60
C LYS A 113 -7.86 18.17 -0.33
N ALA A 114 -7.44 18.29 0.92
CA ALA A 114 -6.03 18.33 1.29
C ALA A 114 -5.28 17.06 0.87
N ILE A 115 -5.87 15.88 1.09
CA ILE A 115 -5.29 14.59 0.68
C ILE A 115 -5.25 14.48 -0.85
N TRP A 116 -6.34 14.86 -1.52
CA TRP A 116 -6.41 14.89 -2.99
C TRP A 116 -5.32 15.77 -3.61
N GLU A 117 -5.20 17.01 -3.14
CA GLU A 117 -4.20 17.96 -3.63
C GLU A 117 -2.78 17.52 -3.30
N PHE A 118 -2.55 16.97 -2.11
CA PHE A 118 -1.26 16.39 -1.73
C PHE A 118 -0.81 15.33 -2.74
N VAL A 119 -1.67 14.37 -3.08
CA VAL A 119 -1.31 13.32 -4.04
C VAL A 119 -1.20 13.86 -5.46
N ASN A 120 -2.13 14.72 -5.90
CA ASN A 120 -2.10 15.30 -7.24
C ASN A 120 -0.88 16.23 -7.46
N ASN A 121 -0.27 16.72 -6.38
CA ASN A 121 0.96 17.52 -6.41
C ASN A 121 2.23 16.67 -6.21
N GLY A 122 2.15 15.34 -6.28
CA GLY A 122 3.29 14.43 -6.23
C GLY A 122 3.58 13.80 -4.86
N GLY A 123 2.71 14.01 -3.87
CA GLY A 123 2.72 13.27 -2.62
C GLY A 123 2.36 11.80 -2.82
N SER A 124 2.94 10.90 -2.03
CA SER A 124 2.65 9.48 -2.07
C SER A 124 1.58 9.11 -1.05
N PHE A 125 0.67 8.20 -1.40
CA PHE A 125 -0.39 7.74 -0.51
C PHE A 125 -0.35 6.22 -0.34
N LEU A 126 -0.28 5.76 0.91
CA LEU A 126 -0.27 4.35 1.30
C LEU A 126 -1.46 4.08 2.26
N PRO A 127 -2.66 3.83 1.74
CA PRO A 127 -3.77 3.35 2.54
C PRO A 127 -3.55 1.87 2.89
N LEU A 128 -3.84 1.50 4.14
CA LEU A 128 -3.65 0.15 4.64
C LEU A 128 -4.92 -0.39 5.29
N HIS A 129 -5.21 -1.67 5.03
CA HIS A 129 -6.25 -2.46 5.69
C HIS A 129 -7.66 -1.80 5.67
N ASN A 130 -8.13 -1.23 6.78
CA ASN A 130 -9.45 -0.62 6.91
C ASN A 130 -9.50 0.86 6.49
N ALA A 131 -8.40 1.42 5.97
CA ALA A 131 -8.36 2.75 5.36
C ALA A 131 -9.32 2.92 4.16
N GLN A 132 -9.90 1.84 3.66
CA GLN A 132 -10.89 1.83 2.60
C GLN A 132 -12.34 2.02 3.07
N GLY A 133 -12.60 2.04 4.38
CA GLY A 133 -13.95 1.87 4.91
C GLY A 133 -14.50 3.06 5.67
N LEU A 134 -15.79 3.31 5.43
CA LEU A 134 -16.67 4.09 6.31
C LEU A 134 -16.38 5.61 6.30
N TYR A 135 -15.80 6.11 5.20
CA TYR A 135 -15.58 7.53 4.91
C TYR A 135 -16.81 8.19 4.25
N PRO A 136 -16.89 9.54 4.15
CA PRO A 136 -18.00 10.20 3.46
C PRO A 136 -18.17 9.68 2.02
N PRO A 137 -19.38 9.25 1.63
CA PRO A 137 -19.60 8.62 0.33
C PRO A 137 -19.47 9.64 -0.80
N GLY A 138 -19.01 9.19 -1.98
CA GLY A 138 -18.94 10.04 -3.19
C GLY A 138 -17.90 11.17 -3.14
N GLY A 139 -17.10 11.26 -2.09
CA GLY A 139 -16.10 12.29 -1.91
C GLY A 139 -14.74 12.00 -2.56
N LEU A 140 -13.83 12.97 -2.51
CA LEU A 140 -12.51 12.89 -3.15
C LEU A 140 -11.65 11.75 -2.58
N TYR A 141 -11.84 11.38 -1.32
CA TYR A 141 -11.06 10.31 -0.70
C TYR A 141 -11.29 8.95 -1.39
N TYR A 142 -12.54 8.55 -1.60
CA TYR A 142 -12.83 7.29 -2.30
C TYR A 142 -12.47 7.33 -3.79
N LYS A 143 -12.60 8.52 -4.41
CA LYS A 143 -12.13 8.71 -5.78
C LYS A 143 -10.62 8.49 -5.89
N LEU A 144 -9.85 9.01 -4.92
CA LEU A 144 -8.41 8.83 -4.85
C LEU A 144 -8.03 7.39 -4.50
N PHE A 145 -8.76 6.75 -3.57
CA PHE A 145 -8.56 5.37 -3.18
C PHE A 145 -8.79 4.40 -4.34
N GLY A 146 -9.71 4.72 -5.25
CA GLY A 146 -10.08 3.86 -6.38
C GLY A 146 -11.17 2.82 -6.05
N GLY A 147 -11.81 2.93 -4.88
CA GLY A 147 -12.86 2.03 -4.45
C GLY A 147 -13.49 2.41 -3.11
N ASP A 148 -14.50 1.67 -2.70
CA ASP A 148 -15.14 1.72 -1.38
C ASP A 148 -15.17 0.32 -0.75
N TYR A 149 -15.37 0.27 0.56
CA TYR A 149 -15.45 -0.94 1.34
C TYR A 149 -16.63 -1.83 0.93
N GLY A 150 -16.31 -3.10 0.65
CA GLY A 150 -17.24 -4.16 0.29
C GLY A 150 -17.57 -5.13 1.43
N GLY A 151 -17.03 -4.90 2.63
CA GLY A 151 -17.12 -5.83 3.76
C GLY A 151 -15.95 -6.81 3.82
N HIS A 152 -15.93 -7.67 4.83
CA HIS A 152 -15.05 -8.83 4.92
C HIS A 152 -15.82 -10.01 5.56
N PRO A 153 -15.43 -11.27 5.28
CA PRO A 153 -15.87 -12.41 6.06
C PRO A 153 -15.11 -12.48 7.40
N ASP A 154 -15.45 -13.45 8.25
CA ASP A 154 -14.63 -13.76 9.43
C ASP A 154 -13.17 -14.04 9.04
N PRO A 155 -12.19 -13.72 9.92
CA PRO A 155 -10.77 -13.96 9.66
C PRO A 155 -10.48 -15.40 9.25
N ALA A 156 -9.75 -15.56 8.15
CA ALA A 156 -9.49 -16.87 7.55
C ALA A 156 -8.14 -16.90 6.83
N LEU A 157 -7.66 -18.11 6.53
CA LEU A 157 -6.53 -18.30 5.62
C LEU A 157 -6.98 -18.04 4.17
N PHE A 158 -6.25 -17.18 3.47
CA PHE A 158 -6.40 -16.96 2.03
C PHE A 158 -5.03 -16.80 1.35
N THR A 159 -5.02 -17.03 0.04
CA THR A 159 -3.82 -16.87 -0.78
C THR A 159 -3.75 -15.44 -1.32
N VAL A 160 -2.58 -14.82 -1.23
CA VAL A 160 -2.24 -13.59 -1.96
C VAL A 160 -1.44 -13.99 -3.19
N ARG A 161 -2.00 -13.73 -4.37
CA ARG A 161 -1.35 -13.94 -5.66
C ARG A 161 -0.68 -12.66 -6.13
N VAL A 162 0.53 -12.77 -6.67
CA VAL A 162 1.23 -11.66 -7.31
C VAL A 162 0.79 -11.58 -8.78
N GLU A 163 0.03 -10.54 -9.12
CA GLU A 163 -0.55 -10.35 -10.45
C GLU A 163 0.45 -9.69 -11.42
N ASP A 164 1.23 -8.73 -10.93
CA ASP A 164 2.34 -8.13 -11.67
C ASP A 164 3.66 -8.41 -10.95
N ARG A 165 4.47 -9.31 -11.50
CA ARG A 165 5.79 -9.69 -10.97
C ARG A 165 6.94 -8.81 -11.47
N ASN A 166 6.68 -7.95 -12.46
CA ASN A 166 7.66 -7.03 -13.02
C ASN A 166 7.64 -5.67 -12.32
N HIS A 167 6.58 -5.38 -11.54
CA HIS A 167 6.47 -4.14 -10.80
C HIS A 167 7.54 -4.06 -9.67
N PRO A 168 8.20 -2.90 -9.46
CA PRO A 168 9.23 -2.77 -8.44
C PRO A 168 8.78 -3.15 -7.02
N ALA A 169 7.52 -2.85 -6.66
CA ALA A 169 6.97 -3.16 -5.34
C ALA A 169 6.72 -4.67 -5.07
N THR A 170 6.71 -5.48 -6.11
CA THR A 170 6.48 -6.95 -6.04
C THR A 170 7.69 -7.73 -6.54
N ALA A 171 8.82 -7.05 -6.81
CA ALA A 171 10.05 -7.68 -7.25
C ALA A 171 10.56 -8.67 -6.19
N GLY A 172 10.69 -9.94 -6.56
CA GLY A 172 11.13 -11.01 -5.66
C GLY A 172 10.07 -11.49 -4.67
N VAL A 173 8.84 -10.98 -4.76
CA VAL A 173 7.70 -11.47 -3.96
C VAL A 173 7.07 -12.65 -4.69
N GLU A 174 6.87 -13.75 -3.95
CA GLU A 174 6.15 -14.93 -4.42
C GLU A 174 4.72 -14.95 -3.88
N ASP A 175 3.85 -15.76 -4.49
CA ASP A 175 2.51 -16.02 -3.95
C ASP A 175 2.66 -16.59 -2.51
N TYR A 176 1.81 -16.13 -1.59
CA TYR A 176 1.88 -16.55 -0.18
C TYR A 176 0.50 -16.74 0.44
N GLU A 177 0.45 -17.43 1.58
CA GLU A 177 -0.76 -17.56 2.40
C GLU A 177 -0.69 -16.66 3.63
N ILE A 178 -1.83 -16.10 4.01
CA ILE A 178 -1.96 -15.25 5.20
C ILE A 178 -3.28 -15.53 5.91
N TYR A 179 -3.27 -15.42 7.25
CA TYR A 179 -4.47 -15.43 8.08
C TYR A 179 -4.83 -14.00 8.47
N ASP A 180 -5.94 -13.49 7.95
CA ASP A 180 -6.39 -12.11 8.17
C ASP A 180 -7.89 -11.96 7.82
N GLU A 181 -8.43 -10.76 7.99
CA GLU A 181 -9.72 -10.32 7.44
C GLU A 181 -9.57 -10.02 5.93
N GLN A 182 -10.13 -10.89 5.09
CA GLN A 182 -10.12 -10.68 3.64
C GLN A 182 -11.07 -9.54 3.25
N HIS A 183 -10.53 -8.33 3.19
CA HIS A 183 -11.21 -7.12 2.79
C HIS A 183 -11.67 -7.17 1.33
N MET A 184 -12.98 -7.10 1.12
CA MET A 184 -13.59 -6.98 -0.21
C MET A 184 -13.67 -5.51 -0.60
N VAL A 185 -13.39 -5.19 -1.86
CA VAL A 185 -13.38 -3.81 -2.37
C VAL A 185 -14.39 -3.68 -3.51
N LYS A 186 -15.22 -2.63 -3.44
CA LYS A 186 -15.95 -2.12 -4.60
C LYS A 186 -14.95 -1.35 -5.44
N TYR A 187 -14.22 -2.06 -6.29
CA TYR A 187 -13.15 -1.49 -7.08
C TYR A 187 -13.69 -0.77 -8.32
N TYR A 188 -13.26 0.48 -8.53
CA TYR A 188 -13.78 1.35 -9.60
C TYR A 188 -12.85 1.46 -10.81
N LEU A 189 -11.61 0.96 -10.69
CA LEU A 189 -10.60 1.00 -11.75
C LEU A 189 -10.54 -0.33 -12.50
N ASP A 190 -9.81 -0.34 -13.62
CA ASP A 190 -9.50 -1.59 -14.29
C ASP A 190 -8.47 -2.43 -13.49
N ARG A 191 -8.49 -3.74 -13.72
CA ARG A 191 -7.56 -4.68 -13.07
C ARG A 191 -6.11 -4.57 -13.60
N GLY A 192 -5.84 -3.76 -14.62
CA GLY A 192 -4.50 -3.60 -15.21
C GLY A 192 -3.50 -2.94 -14.26
N HIS A 193 -3.98 -2.28 -13.22
CA HIS A 193 -3.16 -1.66 -12.18
C HIS A 193 -3.03 -2.51 -10.90
N GLN A 194 -3.59 -3.72 -10.88
CA GLN A 194 -3.59 -4.58 -9.71
C GLN A 194 -2.23 -5.29 -9.56
N LEU A 195 -1.60 -5.13 -8.39
CA LEU A 195 -0.31 -5.76 -8.09
C LEU A 195 -0.46 -7.11 -7.40
N LEU A 196 -1.43 -7.21 -6.49
CA LEU A 196 -1.71 -8.39 -5.66
C LEU A 196 -3.20 -8.70 -5.70
N ARG A 197 -3.60 -9.97 -5.60
CA ARG A 197 -5.00 -10.38 -5.50
C ARG A 197 -5.18 -11.38 -4.36
N SER A 198 -6.18 -11.16 -3.51
CA SER A 198 -6.54 -12.14 -2.48
C SER A 198 -7.54 -13.16 -3.03
N ILE A 199 -7.35 -14.44 -2.70
CA ILE A 199 -8.18 -15.55 -3.14
C ILE A 199 -8.48 -16.44 -1.93
N SER A 200 -9.74 -16.47 -1.51
CA SER A 200 -10.21 -17.28 -0.41
C SER A 200 -10.24 -18.77 -0.76
N ARG A 201 -10.31 -19.64 0.24
CA ARG A 201 -10.53 -21.09 0.04
C ARG A 201 -11.85 -21.42 -0.67
N SER A 202 -12.83 -20.52 -0.64
CA SER A 202 -14.09 -20.62 -1.36
C SER A 202 -14.04 -19.92 -2.73
N ASN A 203 -12.85 -19.61 -3.25
CA ASN A 203 -12.62 -18.88 -4.50
C ASN A 203 -13.27 -17.49 -4.55
N LYS A 204 -13.49 -16.84 -3.39
CA LYS A 204 -13.86 -15.42 -3.38
C LYS A 204 -12.60 -14.59 -3.54
N GLU A 205 -12.67 -13.61 -4.44
CA GLU A 205 -11.52 -12.78 -4.77
C GLU A 205 -11.78 -11.33 -4.38
N ALA A 206 -10.74 -10.65 -3.90
CA ALA A 206 -10.75 -9.20 -3.74
C ALA A 206 -9.55 -8.58 -4.47
N ALA A 207 -9.83 -7.42 -5.07
CA ALA A 207 -8.87 -6.60 -5.78
C ALA A 207 -7.79 -6.09 -4.82
#